data_AF-A0AAV9G4Y8-F1
#
_entry.id   AF-A0AAV9G4Y8-F1
#
_cell.length_a   1.000
_cell.length_b   1.000
_cell.length_c   1.000
_cell.angle_alpha   90.00
_cell.angle_beta   90.00
_cell.angle_gamma   90.00
#
_symmetry.space_group_name_H-M   'P 1'
#
loop_
_entity.id
_entity.type
_entity.pdbx_description
1 polymer ?
#
loop_
_entity_poly.entity_id
_entity_poly.type
_entity_poly.pdbx_seq_one_letter_code
_entity_poly.pdbx_strand_id
1 'polypeptide(L)'
;MTLIAPLTTTFTPPPHCTSSAGLHISEWKPSPAQGLWYAVGPLQSPPHFPCFPPSYNPTTQNYYSPGLCPSGYTPACTSRNTIASLTETIYTCCPTAQGFTFSCISDAPFSWMSTLACDVWLYGEGGTGMMTFEGVTFVDLEGRTKVTRTERSEVGIGAHGVEVRFQAGDF
;
A
#
# COMPACT_ATOMS: atom_id res chain seq x y z
N MET A 1 3.81 -8.16 -15.78
CA MET A 1 4.90 -7.64 -14.93
C MET A 1 5.85 -6.83 -15.79
N THR A 2 6.16 -5.59 -15.41
CA THR A 2 6.90 -4.60 -16.19
C THR A 2 7.97 -3.96 -15.29
N LEU A 3 9.23 -3.94 -15.75
CA LEU A 3 10.32 -3.24 -15.08
C LEU A 3 10.14 -1.73 -15.23
N ILE A 4 10.15 -0.99 -14.14
CA ILE A 4 9.98 0.47 -14.17
C ILE A 4 11.28 1.25 -13.94
N ALA A 5 12.17 0.80 -13.05
CA ALA A 5 13.48 1.38 -12.80
C ALA A 5 14.32 0.51 -11.85
N PRO A 6 15.64 0.71 -11.74
CA PRO A 6 16.42 0.24 -10.60
C PRO A 6 16.13 1.09 -9.34
N LEU A 7 16.13 0.45 -8.17
CA LEU A 7 16.04 1.07 -6.85
C LEU A 7 17.17 0.55 -5.95
N THR A 8 18.40 0.79 -6.37
CA THR A 8 19.64 0.25 -5.75
C THR A 8 19.99 0.89 -4.41
N THR A 9 19.37 2.02 -4.09
CA THR A 9 19.51 2.71 -2.79
C THR A 9 18.17 2.73 -2.07
N THR A 10 18.19 2.67 -0.75
CA THR A 10 16.98 2.86 0.05
C THR A 10 16.42 4.26 -0.18
N PHE A 11 15.27 4.34 -0.85
CA PHE A 11 14.52 5.58 -0.97
C PHE A 11 13.91 5.96 0.38
N THR A 12 14.18 7.18 0.84
CA THR A 12 13.56 7.73 2.04
C THR A 12 12.52 8.77 1.64
N PRO A 13 11.22 8.48 1.84
CA PRO A 13 10.17 9.48 1.62
C PRO A 13 10.42 10.73 2.49
N PRO A 14 10.14 11.94 1.99
CA PRO A 14 10.13 13.15 2.80
C PRO A 14 9.26 13.02 4.06
N PRO A 15 9.56 13.73 5.17
CA PRO A 15 8.78 13.63 6.41
C PRO A 15 7.31 13.98 6.27
N HIS A 16 6.94 14.83 5.31
CA HIS A 16 5.53 15.14 5.09
C HIS A 16 4.74 13.92 4.61
N CYS A 17 5.38 12.95 3.96
CA CYS A 17 4.80 11.69 3.51
C CYS A 17 4.34 10.82 4.67
N THR A 18 5.06 10.83 5.79
CA THR A 18 4.67 10.10 6.99
C THR A 18 3.59 10.84 7.77
N SER A 19 3.52 12.18 7.67
CA SER A 19 2.43 12.99 8.25
C SER A 19 1.15 13.07 7.41
N SER A 20 1.25 12.90 6.08
CA SER A 20 0.13 12.91 5.13
C SER A 20 -0.35 11.49 4.75
N ALA A 21 0.27 10.45 5.33
CA ALA A 21 -0.13 9.05 5.20
C ALA A 21 -1.20 8.64 6.22
N GLY A 22 -2.13 9.55 6.51
CA GLY A 22 -3.27 9.26 7.36
C GLY A 22 -4.15 8.15 6.78
N LEU A 23 -4.98 7.55 7.64
CA LEU A 23 -6.07 6.70 7.20
C LEU A 23 -7.06 7.56 6.41
N HIS A 24 -7.40 7.12 5.21
CA HIS A 24 -8.46 7.71 4.43
C HIS A 24 -9.54 6.68 4.13
N ILE A 25 -10.77 7.17 4.02
CA ILE A 25 -11.95 6.40 3.65
C ILE A 25 -12.48 7.02 2.38
N SER A 26 -12.63 6.22 1.35
CA SER A 26 -13.18 6.69 0.08
C SER A 26 -14.48 5.98 -0.19
N GLU A 27 -15.49 6.75 -0.58
CA GLU A 27 -16.74 6.20 -1.10
C GLU A 27 -16.48 5.54 -2.45
N TRP A 28 -17.10 4.39 -2.66
CA TRP A 28 -17.12 3.76 -3.98
C TRP A 28 -18.53 3.24 -4.27
N LYS A 29 -18.90 3.27 -5.55
CA LYS A 29 -20.23 2.88 -6.01
C LYS A 29 -20.18 2.12 -7.34
N PRO A 30 -20.04 0.79 -7.34
CA PRO A 30 -20.46 -0.01 -8.47
C PRO A 30 -21.97 -0.25 -8.35
N SER A 31 -22.76 0.12 -9.35
CA SER A 31 -24.18 -0.23 -9.35
C SER A 31 -24.35 -1.75 -9.13
N PRO A 32 -25.17 -2.24 -8.17
CA PRO A 32 -26.12 -1.51 -7.30
C PRO A 32 -25.62 -1.19 -5.87
N ALA A 33 -24.37 -1.46 -5.52
CA ALA A 33 -23.82 -1.30 -4.17
C ALA A 33 -23.14 0.07 -3.97
N GLN A 34 -23.31 0.64 -2.78
CA GLN A 34 -22.46 1.71 -2.26
C GLN A 34 -21.66 1.12 -1.11
N GLY A 35 -20.37 1.43 -1.05
CA GLY A 35 -19.51 0.99 0.03
C GLY A 35 -18.45 2.02 0.36
N LEU A 36 -17.70 1.70 1.42
CA LEU A 36 -16.54 2.45 1.86
C LEU A 36 -15.34 1.53 1.75
N TRP A 37 -14.21 2.04 1.26
CA TRP A 37 -12.93 1.35 1.38
C TRP A 37 -11.98 2.22 2.18
N TYR A 38 -11.15 1.56 2.98
CA TYR A 38 -10.15 2.20 3.84
C TYR A 38 -8.79 1.97 3.22
N ALA A 39 -7.96 3.00 3.22
CA ALA A 39 -6.54 2.80 2.95
C ALA A 39 -5.66 3.80 3.69
N VAL A 40 -4.41 3.41 3.82
CA VAL A 40 -3.35 4.27 4.34
C VAL A 40 -2.43 4.73 3.22
N GLY A 41 -1.84 5.88 3.46
CA GLY A 41 -0.96 6.51 2.51
C GLY A 41 -1.63 7.67 1.80
N PRO A 42 -0.89 8.29 0.89
CA PRO A 42 -1.33 9.53 0.29
C PRO A 42 -2.48 9.32 -0.69
N LEU A 43 -3.46 10.23 -0.64
CA LEU A 43 -4.62 10.27 -1.54
C LEU A 43 -4.25 10.62 -2.99
N GLN A 44 -3.03 11.10 -3.25
CA GLN A 44 -2.59 11.48 -4.58
C GLN A 44 -1.84 10.32 -5.23
N SER A 45 -2.36 9.86 -6.37
CA SER A 45 -1.68 8.90 -7.23
C SER A 45 -0.50 9.56 -7.97
N PRO A 46 0.54 8.77 -8.32
CA PRO A 46 1.68 9.25 -9.12
C PRO A 46 1.25 9.90 -10.44
N PRO A 47 2.07 10.81 -11.02
CA PRO A 47 3.51 10.98 -10.77
C PRO A 47 3.90 12.09 -9.78
N HIS A 48 2.94 12.83 -9.22
CA HIS A 48 3.22 14.11 -8.55
C HIS A 48 3.40 14.05 -7.04
N PHE A 49 3.48 12.87 -6.44
CA PHE A 49 3.66 12.74 -5.00
C PHE A 49 5.08 12.24 -4.66
N PRO A 50 5.92 13.04 -3.99
CA PRO A 50 7.32 12.71 -3.69
C PRO A 50 7.48 11.62 -2.61
N CYS A 51 6.41 10.87 -2.30
CA CYS A 51 6.40 9.89 -1.22
C CYS A 51 6.60 8.46 -1.66
N PHE A 52 6.71 8.26 -2.98
CA PHE A 52 7.11 7.01 -3.56
C PHE A 52 8.41 7.18 -4.35
N PRO A 53 9.15 6.08 -4.60
CA PRO A 53 10.37 6.17 -5.38
C PRO A 53 10.15 6.72 -6.80
N PRO A 54 11.19 7.22 -7.48
CA PRO A 54 11.09 7.67 -8.86
C PRO A 54 10.47 6.61 -9.76
N SER A 55 9.68 7.04 -10.76
CA SER A 55 8.95 6.15 -11.68
C SER A 55 7.88 5.25 -11.03
N TYR A 56 7.53 5.50 -9.77
CA TYR A 56 6.51 4.70 -9.10
C TYR A 56 5.19 4.74 -9.85
N ASN A 57 4.65 3.56 -10.07
CA ASN A 57 3.35 3.36 -10.67
C ASN A 57 2.63 2.32 -9.81
N PRO A 58 1.43 2.64 -9.30
CA PRO A 58 0.78 1.84 -8.27
C PRO A 58 0.18 0.53 -8.80
N THR A 59 0.22 0.28 -10.12
CA THR A 59 -0.26 -1.01 -10.63
C THR A 59 0.62 -2.14 -10.11
N THR A 60 -0.01 -3.20 -9.61
CA THR A 60 0.64 -4.41 -9.09
C THR A 60 1.42 -5.21 -10.15
N GLN A 61 1.45 -4.72 -11.38
CA GLN A 61 2.23 -5.31 -12.47
C GLN A 61 3.59 -4.63 -12.65
N ASN A 62 3.95 -3.61 -11.87
CA ASN A 62 5.22 -2.92 -12.01
C ASN A 62 6.19 -3.28 -10.88
N TYR A 63 7.48 -3.38 -11.20
CA TYR A 63 8.51 -3.71 -10.22
C TYR A 63 9.83 -2.96 -10.46
N TYR A 64 10.57 -2.75 -9.38
CA TYR A 64 11.95 -2.27 -9.43
C TYR A 64 12.93 -3.45 -9.45
N SER A 65 13.93 -3.42 -10.32
CA SER A 65 14.99 -4.44 -10.36
C SER A 65 16.30 -3.86 -10.91
N PRO A 66 17.44 -4.05 -10.22
CA PRO A 66 17.53 -4.47 -8.82
C PRO A 66 16.87 -3.45 -7.88
N GLY A 67 16.29 -3.90 -6.78
CA GLY A 67 15.55 -3.02 -5.87
C GLY A 67 15.60 -3.41 -4.40
N LEU A 68 15.63 -2.39 -3.52
CA LEU A 68 15.49 -2.50 -2.07
C LEU A 68 14.18 -1.88 -1.61
N CYS A 69 13.58 -2.41 -0.54
CA CYS A 69 12.41 -1.78 0.07
C CYS A 69 12.73 -0.33 0.52
N PRO A 70 11.82 0.63 0.27
CA PRO A 70 11.95 1.99 0.78
C PRO A 70 12.03 2.06 2.31
N SER A 71 12.53 3.17 2.85
CA SER A 71 12.45 3.46 4.29
C SER A 71 10.99 3.51 4.75
N GLY A 72 10.71 2.88 5.90
CA GLY A 72 9.34 2.78 6.42
C GLY A 72 8.49 1.69 5.77
N TYR A 73 9.10 0.87 4.90
CA TYR A 73 8.51 -0.31 4.30
C TYR A 73 9.35 -1.54 4.65
N THR A 74 8.68 -2.68 4.84
CA THR A 74 9.35 -3.98 5.01
C THR A 74 8.75 -5.02 4.07
N PRO A 75 9.48 -6.09 3.73
CA PRO A 75 8.91 -7.20 2.96
C PRO A 75 7.74 -7.82 3.74
N ALA A 76 6.52 -7.70 3.22
CA ALA A 76 5.36 -8.40 3.77
C ALA A 76 5.23 -9.80 3.15
N CYS A 77 5.56 -9.92 1.86
CA CYS A 77 5.62 -11.20 1.17
C CYS A 77 6.93 -11.33 0.42
N THR A 78 7.39 -12.57 0.37
CA THR A 78 8.59 -12.99 -0.35
C THR A 78 8.23 -14.11 -1.30
N SER A 79 8.63 -13.98 -2.55
CA SER A 79 8.66 -15.10 -3.48
C SER A 79 10.03 -15.18 -4.16
N ARG A 80 10.28 -16.28 -4.85
CA ARG A 80 11.50 -16.49 -5.62
C ARG A 80 11.15 -16.92 -7.03
N ASN A 81 11.89 -16.38 -7.98
CA ASN A 81 11.84 -16.82 -9.37
C ASN A 81 13.23 -17.35 -9.74
N THR A 82 13.28 -18.54 -10.35
CA THR A 82 14.54 -19.15 -10.77
C THR A 82 14.49 -19.43 -12.26
N ILE A 83 15.40 -18.81 -13.01
CA ILE A 83 15.59 -19.05 -14.44
C ILE A 83 17.01 -19.59 -14.63
N ALA A 84 17.12 -20.85 -15.05
CA ALA A 84 18.38 -21.58 -15.12
C ALA A 84 19.15 -21.55 -13.78
N SER A 85 20.33 -20.95 -13.74
CA SER A 85 21.17 -20.83 -12.54
C SER A 85 20.97 -19.50 -11.78
N LEU A 86 20.10 -18.61 -12.25
CA LEU A 86 19.85 -17.31 -11.64
C LEU A 86 18.60 -17.39 -10.76
N THR A 87 18.75 -17.02 -9.49
CA THR A 87 17.63 -16.89 -8.54
C THR A 87 17.39 -15.42 -8.23
N GLU A 88 16.21 -14.94 -8.60
CA GLU A 88 15.68 -13.63 -8.25
C GLU A 88 14.80 -13.77 -7.00
N THR A 89 15.06 -12.94 -6.00
CA THR A 89 14.20 -12.74 -4.83
C THR A 89 13.24 -11.60 -5.14
N ILE A 90 11.95 -11.83 -4.91
CA ILE A 90 10.88 -10.85 -5.14
C ILE A 90 10.30 -10.49 -3.78
N TYR A 91 10.29 -9.21 -3.45
CA TYR A 91 9.65 -8.67 -2.26
C TYR A 91 8.50 -7.74 -2.64
N THR A 92 7.35 -7.96 -2.01
CA THR A 92 6.30 -6.95 -1.93
C THR A 92 6.51 -6.17 -0.64
N CYS A 93 7.03 -4.96 -0.78
CA CYS A 93 7.30 -4.07 0.34
C CYS A 93 6.00 -3.36 0.74
N CYS A 94 5.58 -3.54 1.99
CA CYS A 94 4.41 -2.89 2.57
C CYS A 94 4.81 -1.90 3.67
N PRO A 95 4.02 -0.86 3.89
CA PRO A 95 4.35 0.17 4.87
C PRO A 95 4.27 -0.41 6.30
N THR A 96 5.23 -0.04 7.15
CA THR A 96 5.27 -0.41 8.57
C THR A 96 5.34 0.77 9.52
N ALA A 97 5.60 1.97 9.00
CA ALA A 97 5.73 3.19 9.79
C ALA A 97 4.45 3.55 10.57
N GLN A 98 3.30 2.98 10.21
CA GLN A 98 1.99 3.21 10.83
C GLN A 98 1.64 2.22 11.95
N GLY A 99 2.53 1.29 12.29
CA GLY A 99 2.32 0.32 13.36
C GLY A 99 1.34 -0.83 13.01
N PHE A 100 0.85 -0.89 11.77
CA PHE A 100 0.09 -2.01 11.26
C PHE A 100 1.03 -3.04 10.61
N THR A 101 0.72 -4.32 10.78
CA THR A 101 1.39 -5.42 10.08
C THR A 101 0.56 -5.80 8.87
N PHE A 102 0.92 -5.27 7.70
CA PHE A 102 0.25 -5.57 6.44
C PHE A 102 0.67 -6.94 5.90
N SER A 103 -0.28 -7.61 5.25
CA SER A 103 -0.09 -8.75 4.36
C SER A 103 -0.19 -8.28 2.91
N CYS A 104 0.15 -9.14 1.95
CA CYS A 104 -0.04 -8.81 0.53
C CYS A 104 -1.40 -9.27 0.04
N ILE A 105 -1.98 -8.46 -0.82
CA ILE A 105 -3.21 -8.80 -1.52
C ILE A 105 -2.87 -9.86 -2.56
N SER A 106 -3.31 -11.10 -2.34
CA SER A 106 -3.09 -12.21 -3.27
C SER A 106 -4.04 -12.15 -4.46
N ASP A 107 -5.24 -11.62 -4.24
CA ASP A 107 -6.27 -11.42 -5.25
C ASP A 107 -6.86 -10.02 -5.05
N ALA A 108 -6.89 -9.21 -6.10
CA ALA A 108 -7.57 -7.91 -6.10
C ALA A 108 -8.95 -8.07 -6.76
N PRO A 109 -9.98 -8.59 -6.06
CA PRO A 109 -11.29 -8.86 -6.64
C PRO A 109 -12.00 -7.61 -7.16
N PHE A 110 -11.56 -6.42 -6.73
CA PHE A 110 -12.13 -5.15 -7.14
C PHE A 110 -11.10 -4.26 -7.82
N SER A 111 -11.54 -3.53 -8.84
CA SER A 111 -10.68 -2.63 -9.63
C SER A 111 -9.99 -1.55 -8.79
N TRP A 112 -10.60 -1.09 -7.69
CA TRP A 112 -9.97 -0.12 -6.78
C TRP A 112 -8.84 -0.75 -5.94
N MET A 113 -8.84 -2.07 -5.72
CA MET A 113 -7.73 -2.79 -5.09
C MET A 113 -6.54 -2.98 -6.03
N SER A 114 -6.69 -2.78 -7.35
CA SER A 114 -5.60 -2.99 -8.32
C SER A 114 -4.38 -2.07 -8.12
N THR A 115 -4.54 -1.02 -7.30
CA THR A 115 -3.49 -0.07 -6.93
C THR A 115 -2.95 -0.29 -5.51
N LEU A 116 -3.53 -1.22 -4.77
CA LEU A 116 -3.19 -1.57 -3.40
C LEU A 116 -2.50 -2.93 -3.44
N ALA A 117 -1.26 -3.00 -2.98
CA ALA A 117 -0.50 -4.25 -2.95
C ALA A 117 -0.57 -4.95 -1.58
N CYS A 118 -1.06 -4.22 -0.58
CA CYS A 118 -0.98 -4.60 0.82
C CYS A 118 -2.34 -4.39 1.50
N ASP A 119 -2.71 -5.27 2.41
CA ASP A 119 -3.90 -5.14 3.24
C ASP A 119 -3.68 -5.61 4.68
N VAL A 120 -4.54 -5.15 5.58
CA VAL A 120 -4.60 -5.63 6.95
C VAL A 120 -6.05 -5.68 7.39
N TRP A 121 -6.37 -6.65 8.21
CA TRP A 121 -7.69 -6.78 8.81
C TRP A 121 -7.59 -6.61 10.32
N LEU A 122 -8.33 -5.64 10.85
CA LEU A 122 -8.35 -5.29 12.27
C LEU A 122 -9.70 -5.66 12.87
N TYR A 123 -9.64 -6.23 14.07
CA TYR A 123 -10.80 -6.56 14.89
C TYR A 123 -10.68 -5.81 16.22
N GLY A 124 -11.80 -5.30 16.72
CA GLY A 124 -11.81 -4.75 18.06
C GLY A 124 -11.69 -5.83 19.13
N GLU A 125 -11.47 -5.39 20.37
CA GLU A 125 -11.25 -6.27 21.51
C GLU A 125 -12.35 -7.32 21.65
N GLY A 126 -11.97 -8.59 21.84
CA GLY A 126 -12.92 -9.70 21.90
C GLY A 126 -13.71 -9.95 20.60
N GLY A 127 -13.25 -9.43 19.45
CA GLY A 127 -13.90 -9.59 18.14
C GLY A 127 -15.17 -8.77 17.94
N THR A 128 -15.59 -8.00 18.95
CA THR A 128 -16.84 -7.23 18.95
C THR A 128 -16.70 -5.84 19.53
N GLY A 129 -15.61 -5.55 20.24
CA GLY A 129 -15.30 -4.21 20.75
C GLY A 129 -15.19 -3.20 19.61
N MET A 130 -15.48 -1.93 19.90
CA MET A 130 -15.37 -0.86 18.92
C MET A 130 -13.97 -0.25 18.96
N MET A 131 -13.32 -0.18 17.79
CA MET A 131 -12.12 0.61 17.58
C MET A 131 -12.53 2.01 17.13
N THR A 132 -11.87 3.04 17.68
CA THR A 132 -12.04 4.43 17.24
C THR A 132 -10.87 4.82 16.36
N PHE A 133 -11.16 5.38 15.18
CA PHE A 133 -10.18 6.01 14.31
C PHE A 133 -10.45 7.52 14.27
N GLU A 134 -9.48 8.28 14.76
CA GLU A 134 -9.51 9.75 14.75
C GLU A 134 -8.79 10.29 13.52
N GLY A 135 -9.16 11.52 13.11
CA GLY A 135 -8.43 12.23 12.05
C GLY A 135 -8.52 11.57 10.66
N VAL A 136 -9.55 10.77 10.40
CA VAL A 136 -9.69 10.02 9.16
C VAL A 136 -10.14 10.94 8.04
N THR A 137 -9.44 10.92 6.90
CA THR A 137 -9.84 11.73 5.74
C THR A 137 -10.88 10.99 4.92
N PHE A 138 -12.13 11.44 5.00
CA PHE A 138 -13.22 10.95 4.16
C PHE A 138 -13.18 11.62 2.78
N VAL A 139 -13.29 10.84 1.72
CA VAL A 139 -13.35 11.29 0.33
C VAL A 139 -14.70 10.85 -0.24
N ASP A 140 -15.54 11.80 -0.62
CA ASP A 140 -16.85 11.51 -1.23
C ASP A 140 -16.75 11.18 -2.72
N LEU A 141 -17.88 10.81 -3.32
CA LEU A 141 -17.97 10.50 -4.76
C LEU A 141 -17.59 11.67 -5.67
N GLU A 142 -17.64 12.91 -5.18
CA GLU A 142 -17.21 14.11 -5.90
C GLU A 142 -15.73 14.47 -5.64
N GLY A 143 -15.00 13.65 -4.89
CA GLY A 143 -13.58 13.85 -4.55
C GLY A 143 -13.34 14.92 -3.48
N ARG A 144 -14.39 15.36 -2.77
CA ARG A 144 -14.25 16.33 -1.67
C ARG A 144 -13.77 15.61 -0.43
N THR A 145 -12.82 16.24 0.27
CA THR A 145 -12.21 15.68 1.47
C THR A 145 -12.78 16.30 2.74
N LYS A 146 -13.07 15.48 3.75
CA LYS A 146 -13.47 15.93 5.09
C LYS A 146 -12.80 15.07 6.16
N VAL A 147 -12.23 15.69 7.19
CA VAL A 147 -11.72 14.95 8.35
C VAL A 147 -12.89 14.50 9.23
N THR A 148 -12.92 13.23 9.61
CA THR A 148 -13.97 12.63 10.44
C THR A 148 -13.39 11.69 11.49
N ARG A 149 -14.22 11.40 12.50
CA ARG A 149 -14.06 10.29 13.44
C ARG A 149 -14.92 9.13 12.96
N THR A 150 -14.42 7.89 13.08
CA THR A 150 -15.20 6.70 12.76
C THR A 150 -14.99 5.61 13.80
N GLU A 151 -16.03 4.82 14.05
CA GLU A 151 -16.02 3.69 14.98
C GLU A 151 -16.36 2.41 14.20
N ARG A 152 -15.56 1.36 14.38
CA ARG A 152 -15.77 0.07 13.71
C ARG A 152 -15.38 -1.07 14.64
N SER A 153 -16.17 -2.14 14.64
CA SER A 153 -15.80 -3.40 15.29
C SER A 153 -14.84 -4.24 14.43
N GLU A 154 -14.84 -4.01 13.12
CA GLU A 154 -14.03 -4.70 12.13
C GLU A 154 -13.72 -3.74 10.96
N VAL A 155 -12.47 -3.73 10.49
CA VAL A 155 -12.07 -2.93 9.32
C VAL A 155 -10.94 -3.59 8.53
N GLY A 156 -11.11 -3.64 7.21
CA GLY A 156 -10.05 -3.93 6.26
C GLY A 156 -9.43 -2.65 5.72
N ILE A 157 -8.10 -2.52 5.81
CA ILE A 157 -7.34 -1.35 5.38
C ILE A 157 -6.36 -1.78 4.30
N GLY A 158 -6.42 -1.15 3.13
CA GLY A 158 -5.43 -1.34 2.07
C GLY A 158 -4.28 -0.35 2.13
N ALA A 159 -3.17 -0.66 1.47
CA ALA A 159 -2.05 0.25 1.33
C ALA A 159 -1.34 0.08 -0.01
N HIS A 160 -0.76 1.17 -0.50
CA HIS A 160 0.17 1.16 -1.61
C HIS A 160 1.46 0.44 -1.19
N GLY A 161 1.86 -0.57 -1.96
CA GLY A 161 3.14 -1.26 -1.80
C GLY A 161 4.06 -1.02 -2.97
N VAL A 162 5.31 -1.48 -2.82
CA VAL A 162 6.35 -1.42 -3.84
C VAL A 162 6.87 -2.83 -4.07
N GLU A 163 6.80 -3.33 -5.30
CA GLU A 163 7.46 -4.57 -5.65
C GLU A 163 8.92 -4.30 -6.02
N VAL A 164 9.83 -4.99 -5.35
CA VAL A 164 11.27 -4.96 -5.66
C VAL A 164 11.77 -6.36 -5.90
N ARG A 165 12.74 -6.47 -6.80
CA ARG A 165 13.37 -7.73 -7.16
C ARG A 165 14.87 -7.57 -7.16
N PHE A 166 15.59 -8.61 -6.76
CA PHE A 166 17.05 -8.61 -6.75
C PHE A 166 17.60 -10.05 -6.73
N GLN A 167 18.82 -10.21 -7.21
CA GLN A 167 19.61 -11.44 -7.18
C GLN A 167 20.89 -11.24 -6.35
N ALA A 168 21.61 -12.33 -6.12
CA ALA A 168 22.92 -12.27 -5.47
C ALA A 168 23.91 -11.46 -6.33
N GLY A 169 24.53 -10.43 -5.75
CA GLY A 169 25.51 -9.56 -6.42
C GLY A 169 24.94 -8.26 -7.00
N ASP A 170 23.64 -7.99 -6.82
CA ASP A 170 23.02 -6.72 -7.25
C ASP A 170 23.38 -5.51 -6.37
N PHE A 171 23.97 -5.75 -5.20
CA PHE A 171 24.37 -4.73 -4.21
C PHE A 171 25.81 -4.93 -3.77
#